data_AF-A0A1D1UE48-F1
#
_entry.id   AF-A0A1D1UE48-F1
#
_cell.length_a   1.000
_cell.length_b   1.000
_cell.length_c   1.000
_cell.angle_alpha   90.00
_cell.angle_beta   90.00
_cell.angle_gamma   90.00
#
_symmetry.space_group_name_H-M   'P 1'
#
loop_
_entity.id
_entity.type
_entity.pdbx_description
1 polymer ?
#
loop_
_entity_poly.entity_id
_entity_poly.type
_entity_poly.pdbx_seq_one_letter_code
_entity_poly.pdbx_strand_id
1 'polypeptide(L)'
;MEEGVEDVVRALFLLKNCLCLPKSLYIIRCSPVWKVPWVLEEFEEVVLESLAEITNVEMTSGPWRQATLPVDLGGLGIRRTKEIALPAFLAWIHSVHQLVLDILPQADLDSEAELQIPAILESPGIFRKDKRRPDGMTQVPWKNGNELVWDVTVVDTLALTNFAMSTVKAGFAADAAEKRKITK
;
A
#
# COMPACT_ATOMS: atom_id res chain seq x y z
N MET A 1 4.01 25.53 -20.77
CA MET A 1 3.72 25.63 -19.32
C MET A 1 2.69 24.60 -18.87
N GLU A 2 1.78 24.14 -19.72
CA GLU A 2 0.78 23.12 -19.35
C GLU A 2 1.36 21.70 -19.18
N GLU A 3 2.34 21.28 -20.00
CA GLU A 3 2.96 19.94 -19.90
C GLU A 3 3.61 19.66 -18.53
N GLY A 4 4.32 20.63 -17.96
CA GLY A 4 5.00 20.44 -16.67
C GLY A 4 4.05 20.30 -15.48
N VAL A 5 2.84 20.86 -15.56
CA VAL A 5 1.83 20.73 -14.50
C VAL A 5 1.18 19.34 -14.55
N GLU A 6 0.97 18.80 -15.75
CA GLU A 6 0.39 17.47 -15.92
C GLU A 6 1.32 16.37 -15.39
N ASP A 7 2.63 16.50 -15.59
CA ASP A 7 3.62 15.54 -15.11
C ASP A 7 3.73 15.52 -13.58
N VAL A 8 3.66 16.69 -12.92
CA VAL A 8 3.65 16.79 -11.45
C VAL A 8 2.41 16.13 -10.86
N VAL A 9 1.23 16.36 -11.44
CA VAL A 9 -0.03 15.76 -10.99
C VAL A 9 -0.01 14.24 -11.15
N ARG A 10 0.54 13.73 -12.27
CA ARG A 10 0.73 12.29 -12.50
C ARG A 10 1.72 11.68 -11.51
N ALA A 11 2.85 12.35 -11.24
CA ALA A 11 3.84 11.88 -10.28
C ALA A 11 3.26 11.80 -8.87
N LEU A 12 2.54 12.83 -8.43
CA LEU A 12 1.84 12.82 -7.13
C LEU A 12 0.80 11.71 -7.05
N PHE A 13 0.05 11.50 -8.13
CA PHE A 13 -0.93 10.42 -8.22
C PHE A 13 -0.28 9.05 -8.07
N LEU A 14 0.83 8.79 -8.77
CA LEU A 14 1.60 7.54 -8.69
C LEU A 14 2.21 7.33 -7.31
N LEU A 15 2.79 8.38 -6.71
CA LEU A 15 3.35 8.30 -5.36
C LEU A 15 2.28 7.87 -4.35
N LYS A 16 1.15 8.58 -4.33
CA LYS A 16 0.05 8.33 -3.40
C LYS A 16 -0.64 6.98 -3.62
N ASN A 17 -0.94 6.62 -4.87
CA ASN A 17 -1.82 5.49 -5.18
C ASN A 17 -1.09 4.22 -5.63
N CYS A 18 0.22 4.26 -5.87
CA CYS A 18 0.94 3.11 -6.39
C CYS A 18 2.21 2.81 -5.60
N LEU A 19 2.94 3.82 -5.15
CA LEU A 19 4.29 3.62 -4.60
C LEU A 19 4.36 3.66 -3.08
N CYS A 20 3.55 4.49 -2.41
CA CYS A 20 3.54 4.58 -0.95
C CYS A 20 2.84 3.37 -0.30
N LEU A 21 1.53 3.50 -0.06
CA LEU A 21 0.80 2.48 0.68
C LEU A 21 0.54 1.21 -0.10
N PRO A 22 0.09 1.24 -1.37
CA PRO A 22 -0.41 0.00 -1.97
C PRO A 22 0.68 -1.06 -2.18
N LYS A 23 1.93 -0.65 -2.42
CA LYS A 23 3.08 -1.56 -2.48
C LYS A 23 3.57 -2.03 -1.11
N SER A 24 3.57 -1.16 -0.10
CA SER A 24 4.07 -1.51 1.24
C SER A 24 3.04 -2.25 2.09
N LEU A 25 1.75 -2.08 1.83
CA LEU A 25 0.65 -2.61 2.64
C LEU A 25 0.67 -4.14 2.77
N TYR A 26 1.09 -4.85 1.73
CA TYR A 26 1.26 -6.31 1.80
C TYR A 26 2.31 -6.70 2.85
N ILE A 27 3.50 -6.10 2.78
CA ILE A 27 4.61 -6.36 3.71
C ILE A 27 4.19 -5.99 5.13
N ILE A 28 3.58 -4.82 5.29
CA ILE A 28 3.10 -4.31 6.57
C ILE A 28 2.05 -5.22 7.22
N ARG A 29 1.16 -5.82 6.42
CA ARG A 29 0.13 -6.75 6.91
C ARG A 29 0.70 -8.10 7.31
N CYS A 30 1.73 -8.56 6.61
CA CYS A 30 2.25 -9.93 6.76
C CYS A 30 3.51 -9.99 7.63
N SER A 31 4.05 -8.86 8.07
CA SER A 31 5.26 -8.80 8.89
C SER A 31 5.10 -7.79 10.01
N PRO A 32 5.69 -8.04 11.20
CA PRO A 32 5.54 -7.17 12.34
C PRO A 32 6.41 -5.91 12.26
N VAL A 33 6.24 -5.10 11.21
CA VAL A 33 7.16 -4.00 10.86
C VAL A 33 7.17 -2.88 11.92
N TRP A 34 6.12 -2.75 12.74
CA TRP A 34 6.12 -1.78 13.86
C TRP A 34 7.17 -2.12 14.94
N LYS A 35 7.64 -3.37 15.02
CA LYS A 35 8.75 -3.77 15.92
C LYS A 35 10.10 -3.24 15.42
N VAL A 36 10.16 -2.78 14.17
CA VAL A 36 11.36 -2.39 13.44
C VAL A 36 11.16 -0.96 12.89
N PRO A 37 11.04 0.06 13.76
CA PRO A 37 10.62 1.40 13.36
C PRO A 37 11.60 2.09 12.40
N TRP A 38 12.89 1.75 12.44
CA TRP A 38 13.90 2.35 11.55
C TRP A 38 13.65 2.05 10.07
N VAL A 39 13.13 0.86 9.73
CA VAL A 39 12.78 0.53 8.32
C VAL A 39 11.62 1.40 7.83
N LEU A 40 10.67 1.70 8.72
CA LEU A 40 9.56 2.60 8.39
C LEU A 40 10.04 4.05 8.26
N GLU A 41 11.08 4.45 9.00
CA GLU A 41 11.71 5.76 8.90
C GLU A 41 12.41 5.96 7.57
N GLU A 42 13.26 5.01 7.18
CA GLU A 42 13.94 5.03 5.87
C GLU A 42 12.93 5.10 4.72
N PHE A 43 11.83 4.34 4.83
CA PHE A 43 10.76 4.42 3.84
C PHE A 43 10.05 5.78 3.81
N GLU A 44 9.71 6.33 4.98
CA GLU A 44 9.06 7.65 5.08
C GLU A 44 9.98 8.76 4.55
N GLU A 45 11.29 8.66 4.76
CA GLU A 45 12.29 9.60 4.24
C GLU A 45 12.29 9.62 2.70
N VAL A 46 12.31 8.45 2.04
CA VAL A 46 12.22 8.37 0.57
C VAL A 46 10.91 8.97 0.04
N VAL A 47 9.80 8.76 0.75
CA VAL A 47 8.49 9.33 0.38
C VAL A 47 8.50 10.84 0.53
N LEU A 48 9.12 11.36 1.59
CA LEU A 48 9.28 12.79 1.85
C LEU A 48 10.14 13.46 0.78
N GLU A 49 11.28 12.86 0.43
CA GLU A 49 12.16 13.34 -0.64
C GLU A 49 11.42 13.39 -1.98
N SER A 50 10.74 12.29 -2.34
CA SER A 50 9.93 12.22 -3.56
C SER A 50 8.83 13.30 -3.57
N LEU A 51 8.19 13.53 -2.44
CA LEU A 51 7.14 14.54 -2.32
C LEU A 51 7.70 15.96 -2.41
N ALA A 52 8.88 16.20 -1.83
CA ALA A 52 9.58 17.47 -1.92
C ALA A 52 9.96 17.79 -3.36
N GLU A 53 10.46 16.80 -4.11
CA GLU A 53 10.77 16.93 -5.53
C GLU A 53 9.51 17.22 -6.37
N ILE A 54 8.44 16.46 -6.17
CA ILE A 54 7.19 16.61 -6.93
C ILE A 54 6.54 17.97 -6.68
N THR A 55 6.46 18.38 -5.41
CA THR A 55 5.78 19.63 -5.02
C THR A 55 6.68 20.86 -5.11
N ASN A 56 7.99 20.67 -5.28
CA ASN A 56 9.01 21.72 -5.20
C ASN A 56 8.90 22.54 -3.89
N VAL A 57 8.58 21.85 -2.78
CA VAL A 57 8.44 22.43 -1.44
C VAL A 57 9.29 21.63 -0.47
N GLU A 58 10.04 22.31 0.39
CA GLU A 58 10.77 21.65 1.47
C GLU A 58 9.80 20.97 2.44
N MET A 59 9.94 19.65 2.61
CA MET A 59 9.09 18.84 3.48
C MET A 59 9.48 18.96 4.95
N THR A 60 9.39 20.17 5.49
CA THR A 60 9.53 20.43 6.93
C THR A 60 8.31 19.91 7.70
N SER A 61 8.35 19.95 9.04
CA SER A 61 7.31 19.36 9.91
C SER A 61 5.88 19.89 9.67
N GLY A 62 5.74 21.15 9.24
CA GLY A 62 4.45 21.76 8.90
C GLY A 62 3.85 21.22 7.59
N PRO A 63 4.50 21.45 6.43
CA PRO A 63 4.10 20.90 5.13
C PRO A 63 3.89 19.39 5.15
N TRP A 64 4.74 18.64 5.86
CA TRP A 64 4.55 17.19 6.01
C TRP A 64 3.25 16.86 6.74
N ARG A 65 3.01 17.52 7.89
CA ARG A 65 1.78 17.33 8.65
C ARG A 65 0.56 17.71 7.82
N GLN A 66 0.63 18.77 7.02
CA GLN A 66 -0.44 19.15 6.08
C GLN A 66 -0.63 18.10 4.98
N ALA A 67 0.44 17.58 4.39
CA ALA A 67 0.40 16.57 3.34
C ALA A 67 -0.29 15.28 3.78
N THR A 68 -0.18 14.95 5.08
CA THR A 68 -0.83 13.76 5.63
C THR A 68 -2.35 13.89 5.81
N LEU A 69 -2.86 15.12 5.83
CA LEU A 69 -4.29 15.35 5.94
C LEU A 69 -5.03 14.92 4.65
N PRO A 70 -6.30 14.48 4.79
CA PRO A 70 -7.21 14.33 3.67
C PRO A 70 -7.35 15.59 2.81
N VAL A 71 -7.72 15.41 1.54
CA VAL A 71 -7.84 16.51 0.56
C VAL A 71 -8.94 17.50 0.95
N ASP A 72 -10.01 17.02 1.57
CA ASP A 72 -11.10 17.83 2.14
C ASP A 72 -10.65 18.71 3.33
N LEU A 73 -9.53 18.34 3.98
CA LEU A 73 -8.88 19.15 5.02
C LEU A 73 -7.69 19.96 4.47
N GLY A 74 -7.57 20.07 3.15
CA GLY A 74 -6.51 20.82 2.46
C GLY A 74 -5.15 20.12 2.43
N GLY A 75 -5.10 18.81 2.69
CA GLY A 75 -3.88 18.02 2.58
C GLY A 75 -3.75 17.24 1.26
N LEU A 76 -2.74 16.39 1.18
CA LEU A 76 -2.45 15.56 0.00
C LEU A 76 -2.97 14.11 0.16
N GLY A 77 -3.31 13.72 1.39
CA GLY A 77 -3.76 12.38 1.75
C GLY A 77 -2.64 11.34 1.71
N ILE A 78 -1.39 11.76 1.94
CA ILE A 78 -0.24 10.85 2.08
C ILE A 78 -0.32 10.21 3.46
N ARG A 79 -0.51 8.90 3.55
CA ARG A 79 -0.64 8.27 4.86
C ARG A 79 0.72 7.88 5.42
N ARG A 80 0.85 8.02 6.75
CA ARG A 80 2.04 7.58 7.47
C ARG A 80 2.03 6.08 7.65
N THR A 81 3.09 5.45 7.18
CA THR A 81 3.23 4.00 7.21
C THR A 81 3.32 3.50 8.65
N LYS A 82 3.97 4.27 9.52
CA LYS A 82 4.06 3.98 10.97
C LYS A 82 2.70 3.89 11.66
N GLU A 83 1.75 4.74 11.25
CA GLU A 83 0.41 4.77 11.85
C GLU A 83 -0.48 3.64 11.35
N ILE A 84 -0.21 3.15 10.13
CA ILE A 84 -0.96 2.05 9.52
C ILE A 84 -0.35 0.69 9.88
N ALA A 85 0.93 0.64 10.25
CA ALA A 85 1.68 -0.60 10.35
C ALA A 85 1.03 -1.64 11.28
N LEU A 86 0.82 -1.25 12.52
CA LEU A 86 0.18 -2.10 13.52
C LEU A 86 -1.28 -2.44 13.19
N PRO A 87 -2.19 -1.47 12.94
CA PRO A 87 -3.60 -1.82 12.68
C PRO A 87 -3.78 -2.69 11.44
N ALA A 88 -2.96 -2.52 10.40
CA ALA A 88 -3.00 -3.36 9.21
C ALA A 88 -2.60 -4.81 9.51
N PHE A 89 -1.58 -5.02 10.33
CA PHE A 89 -1.18 -6.36 10.76
C PHE A 89 -2.21 -7.03 11.68
N LEU A 90 -2.75 -6.30 12.66
CA LEU A 90 -3.79 -6.82 13.54
C LEU A 90 -5.05 -7.20 12.74
N ALA A 91 -5.43 -6.39 11.75
CA ALA A 91 -6.54 -6.71 10.85
C ALA A 91 -6.28 -7.98 10.03
N TRP A 92 -5.03 -8.22 9.63
CA TRP A 92 -4.63 -9.45 8.96
C TRP A 92 -4.71 -10.66 9.90
N ILE A 93 -4.09 -10.60 11.08
CA ILE A 93 -4.17 -11.67 12.10
C ILE A 93 -5.63 -12.06 12.34
N HIS A 94 -6.47 -11.06 12.62
CA HIS A 94 -7.88 -11.30 12.89
C HIS A 94 -8.59 -11.98 11.71
N SER A 95 -8.27 -11.58 10.48
CA SER A 95 -8.86 -12.18 9.27
C SER A 95 -8.43 -13.63 9.02
N VAL A 96 -7.23 -14.03 9.46
CA VAL A 96 -6.70 -15.39 9.24
C VAL A 96 -6.74 -16.27 10.49
N HIS A 97 -7.15 -15.73 11.64
CA HIS A 97 -7.08 -16.37 12.96
C HIS A 97 -7.65 -17.79 12.95
N GLN A 98 -8.90 -17.94 12.49
CA GLN A 98 -9.56 -19.24 12.42
C GLN A 98 -8.85 -20.21 11.46
N LEU A 99 -8.47 -19.74 10.28
CA LEU A 99 -7.76 -20.55 9.29
C LEU A 99 -6.40 -21.05 9.82
N VAL A 100 -5.68 -20.20 10.56
CA VAL A 100 -4.39 -20.58 11.15
C VAL A 100 -4.59 -21.59 12.27
N LEU A 101 -5.60 -21.43 13.12
CA LEU A 101 -5.90 -22.42 14.17
C LEU A 101 -6.35 -23.77 13.60
N ASP A 102 -7.08 -23.77 12.47
CA ASP A 102 -7.47 -25.00 11.77
C ASP A 102 -6.25 -25.77 11.21
N ILE A 103 -5.24 -25.06 10.71
CA ILE A 103 -4.01 -25.66 10.14
C ILE A 103 -2.99 -26.00 11.22
N LEU A 104 -2.83 -25.12 12.20
CA LEU A 104 -1.85 -25.21 13.28
C LEU A 104 -2.52 -24.81 14.61
N PRO A 105 -3.18 -25.76 15.30
CA PRO A 105 -3.90 -25.49 16.56
C PRO A 105 -3.02 -25.00 17.72
N GLN A 106 -1.70 -25.16 17.61
CA GLN A 106 -0.71 -24.75 18.61
C GLN A 106 -0.20 -23.31 18.40
N ALA A 107 -0.65 -22.63 17.33
CA ALA A 107 -0.21 -21.27 17.04
C ALA A 107 -0.80 -20.30 18.07
N ASP A 108 0.06 -19.63 18.82
CA ASP A 108 -0.34 -18.54 19.72
C ASP A 108 -0.36 -17.21 18.95
N LEU A 109 -1.52 -16.90 18.37
CA LEU A 109 -1.78 -15.62 17.71
C LEU A 109 -2.33 -14.55 18.66
N ASP A 110 -2.79 -14.96 19.84
CA ASP A 110 -3.46 -14.08 20.79
C ASP A 110 -2.44 -13.19 21.52
N SER A 111 -1.22 -13.68 21.77
CA SER A 111 -0.13 -12.88 22.36
C SER A 111 0.30 -11.68 21.51
N GLU A 112 0.18 -11.76 20.18
CA GLU A 112 0.47 -10.65 19.27
C GLU A 112 -0.74 -9.72 19.06
N ALA A 113 -1.96 -10.23 19.30
CA ALA A 113 -3.22 -9.48 19.18
C ALA A 113 -3.61 -8.73 20.47
N GLU A 114 -3.07 -9.11 21.62
CA GLU A 114 -3.35 -8.54 22.96
C GLU A 114 -2.75 -7.16 23.22
N LEU A 115 -2.00 -6.58 22.27
CA LEU A 115 -1.70 -5.15 22.30
C LEU A 115 -3.04 -4.41 22.38
N GLN A 116 -3.42 -3.92 23.58
CA GLN A 116 -4.64 -3.17 23.95
C GLN A 116 -4.75 -1.82 23.24
N ILE A 117 -4.34 -1.77 21.99
CA ILE A 117 -4.54 -0.67 21.10
C ILE A 117 -5.93 -0.97 20.53
N PRO A 118 -6.93 -0.09 20.74
CA PRO A 118 -8.19 -0.26 20.08
C PRO A 118 -7.84 -0.47 18.60
N ALA A 119 -8.24 -1.62 18.06
CA ALA A 119 -8.28 -1.81 16.62
C ALA A 119 -9.26 -0.75 16.13
N ILE A 120 -8.76 0.48 15.96
CA ILE A 120 -9.41 1.51 15.19
C ILE A 120 -9.60 0.77 13.88
N LEU A 121 -10.85 0.45 13.58
CA LEU A 121 -11.30 -0.10 12.31
C LEU A 121 -10.97 0.93 11.25
N GLU A 122 -9.69 0.96 10.92
CA GLU A 122 -9.02 1.82 9.96
C GLU A 122 -9.07 3.31 10.33
N SER A 123 -7.94 4.02 10.21
CA SER A 123 -7.92 5.45 10.52
C SER A 123 -8.94 6.21 9.64
N PRO A 124 -9.62 7.24 10.19
CA PRO A 124 -10.64 8.02 9.47
C PRO A 124 -10.14 8.39 8.07
N GLY A 125 -10.86 7.97 7.03
CA GLY A 125 -10.47 8.15 5.64
C GLY A 125 -9.89 6.91 4.93
N ILE A 126 -9.95 5.71 5.51
CA ILE A 126 -9.93 4.45 4.72
C ILE A 126 -11.37 3.98 4.45
N PHE A 127 -12.27 4.10 5.43
CA PHE A 127 -13.70 3.85 5.19
C PHE A 127 -14.37 5.04 4.53
N ARG A 128 -14.64 4.84 3.25
CA ARG A 128 -15.68 5.52 2.50
C ARG A 128 -17.06 5.09 3.07
N LYS A 129 -18.03 6.01 3.23
CA LYS A 129 -19.37 5.72 3.82
C LYS A 129 -20.14 4.59 3.10
N ASP A 130 -19.64 4.19 1.94
CA ASP A 130 -20.09 3.21 0.95
C ASP A 130 -19.60 1.76 1.18
N LYS A 131 -18.96 1.46 2.32
CA LYS A 131 -18.62 0.08 2.77
C LYS A 131 -17.69 -0.74 1.85
N ARG A 132 -16.91 -0.12 0.97
CA ARG A 132 -15.95 -0.83 0.10
C ARG A 132 -14.53 -0.76 0.66
N ARG A 133 -13.84 -1.91 0.63
CA ARG A 133 -12.55 -2.18 1.29
C ARG A 133 -11.40 -2.25 0.27
N PRO A 134 -10.13 -2.20 0.72
CA PRO A 134 -8.95 -2.06 -0.13
C PRO A 134 -8.54 -3.38 -0.79
N ASP A 135 -9.43 -3.94 -1.61
CA ASP A 135 -9.32 -5.20 -2.35
C ASP A 135 -8.64 -5.03 -3.73
N GLY A 136 -7.87 -3.96 -3.91
CA GLY A 136 -7.23 -3.64 -5.17
C GLY A 136 -7.99 -2.62 -6.03
N MET A 137 -9.14 -2.10 -5.58
CA MET A 137 -9.81 -1.01 -6.30
C MET A 137 -9.13 0.36 -6.13
N THR A 138 -8.96 1.10 -7.23
CA THR A 138 -8.59 2.52 -7.18
C THR A 138 -9.69 3.31 -6.50
N GLN A 139 -9.30 4.09 -5.50
CA GLN A 139 -10.25 4.95 -4.80
C GLN A 139 -10.86 5.99 -5.75
N VAL A 140 -10.12 6.50 -6.74
CA VAL A 140 -10.71 7.41 -7.76
C VAL A 140 -11.09 6.64 -9.03
N PRO A 141 -12.17 7.05 -9.72
CA PRO A 141 -12.53 6.47 -11.01
C PRO A 141 -11.39 6.59 -12.01
N TRP A 142 -11.03 5.49 -12.65
CA TRP A 142 -9.97 5.44 -13.64
C TRP A 142 -10.43 6.03 -14.98
N LYS A 143 -11.61 5.59 -15.48
CA LYS A 143 -12.19 6.07 -16.73
C LYS A 143 -13.71 5.91 -16.74
N ASN A 144 -14.43 6.91 -17.26
CA ASN A 144 -15.89 6.90 -17.40
C ASN A 144 -16.67 6.63 -16.08
N GLY A 145 -16.14 7.09 -14.94
CA GLY A 145 -16.76 6.86 -13.64
C GLY A 145 -16.56 5.43 -13.09
N ASN A 146 -15.80 4.58 -13.77
CA ASN A 146 -15.52 3.22 -13.32
C ASN A 146 -14.22 3.15 -12.51
N GLU A 147 -14.29 2.44 -11.39
CA GLU A 147 -13.17 2.10 -10.51
C GLU A 147 -12.27 1.07 -11.21
N LEU A 148 -10.94 1.15 -11.02
CA LEU A 148 -10.02 0.13 -11.51
C LEU A 148 -9.75 -0.89 -10.43
N VAL A 149 -10.04 -2.16 -10.67
CA VAL A 149 -9.63 -3.26 -9.79
C VAL A 149 -8.27 -3.77 -10.26
N TRP A 150 -7.23 -3.56 -9.47
CA TRP A 150 -5.93 -4.18 -9.66
C TRP A 150 -5.81 -5.39 -8.74
N ASP A 151 -5.90 -6.57 -9.32
CA ASP A 151 -5.50 -7.80 -8.65
C ASP A 151 -3.96 -7.88 -8.69
N VAL A 152 -3.30 -7.47 -7.60
CA VAL A 152 -1.83 -7.50 -7.48
C VAL A 152 -1.38 -8.96 -7.38
N THR A 153 -1.16 -9.58 -8.52
CA THR A 153 -0.40 -10.83 -8.60
C THR A 153 1.07 -10.47 -8.62
N VAL A 154 1.74 -10.61 -7.47
CA VAL A 154 3.20 -10.58 -7.42
C VAL A 154 3.70 -11.90 -8.00
N VAL A 155 4.28 -11.84 -9.20
CA VAL A 155 4.89 -12.99 -9.84
C VAL A 155 6.37 -12.93 -9.54
N ASP A 156 6.89 -13.98 -8.92
CA ASP A 156 8.32 -14.08 -8.64
C ASP A 156 9.10 -14.19 -9.96
N THR A 157 9.87 -13.14 -10.28
CA THR A 157 10.73 -13.09 -11.46
C THR A 157 11.94 -14.02 -11.34
N LEU A 158 12.33 -14.38 -10.11
CA LEU A 158 13.45 -15.26 -9.78
C LEU A 158 13.02 -16.73 -9.64
N ALA A 159 11.72 -17.02 -9.63
CA ALA A 159 11.24 -18.40 -9.66
C ALA A 159 11.84 -19.14 -10.87
N LEU A 160 12.26 -20.39 -10.67
CA LEU A 160 12.88 -21.25 -11.70
C LEU A 160 12.09 -21.30 -13.02
N THR A 161 10.76 -21.20 -12.94
CA THR A 161 9.85 -21.21 -14.09
C THR A 161 9.85 -19.92 -14.90
N ASN A 162 10.22 -18.79 -14.31
CA ASN A 162 10.27 -17.48 -14.98
C ASN A 162 11.70 -17.00 -15.23
N PHE A 163 12.69 -17.46 -14.45
CA PHE A 163 14.06 -16.94 -14.42
C PHE A 163 14.71 -16.83 -15.80
N ALA A 164 14.69 -17.91 -16.58
CA ALA A 164 15.33 -17.95 -17.90
C ALA A 164 14.77 -16.92 -18.89
N MET A 165 13.50 -16.54 -18.74
CA MET A 165 12.83 -15.59 -19.63
C MET A 165 12.79 -14.17 -19.05
N SER A 166 12.76 -14.05 -17.72
CA SER A 166 12.86 -12.77 -16.99
C SER A 166 14.22 -12.10 -17.19
N THR A 167 15.30 -12.86 -17.41
CA THR A 167 16.64 -12.32 -17.73
C THR A 167 16.75 -11.83 -19.17
N VAL A 168 15.94 -12.37 -20.09
CA VAL A 168 15.95 -12.03 -21.52
C VAL A 168 15.07 -10.81 -21.80
N LYS A 169 13.91 -10.71 -21.14
CA LYS A 169 12.97 -9.61 -21.33
C LYS A 169 12.47 -9.10 -19.99
N ALA A 170 12.78 -7.83 -19.69
CA ALA A 170 12.22 -7.14 -18.54
C ALA A 170 10.68 -7.19 -18.58
N GLY A 171 10.07 -7.52 -17.44
CA GLY A 171 8.61 -7.65 -17.32
C GLY A 171 8.01 -8.97 -17.84
N PHE A 172 8.82 -9.93 -18.33
CA PHE A 172 8.31 -11.21 -18.85
C PHE A 172 7.40 -11.96 -17.85
N ALA A 173 7.81 -12.06 -16.58
CA ALA A 173 7.03 -12.78 -15.57
C ALA A 173 5.64 -12.15 -15.36
N ALA A 174 5.55 -10.82 -15.43
CA ALA A 174 4.29 -10.09 -15.33
C ALA A 174 3.41 -10.35 -16.56
N ASP A 175 3.95 -10.19 -17.77
CA ASP A 175 3.24 -10.46 -19.04
C ASP A 175 2.70 -11.91 -19.08
N ALA A 176 3.51 -12.87 -18.64
CA ALA A 176 3.15 -14.28 -18.66
C ALA A 176 2.05 -14.61 -17.65
N ALA A 177 2.01 -13.93 -16.51
CA ALA A 177 0.95 -14.10 -15.53
C ALA A 177 -0.35 -13.42 -15.94
N GLU A 178 -0.28 -12.26 -16.59
CA GLU A 178 -1.45 -11.61 -17.19
C GLU A 178 -2.14 -12.54 -18.19
N LYS A 179 -1.38 -13.12 -19.13
CA LYS A 179 -1.92 -14.08 -20.12
C LYS A 179 -2.58 -15.29 -19.48
N ARG A 180 -2.03 -15.78 -18.36
CA ARG A 180 -2.62 -16.90 -17.59
C ARG A 180 -3.99 -16.55 -16.99
N LYS A 181 -4.25 -15.29 -16.66
CA LYS A 181 -5.56 -14.84 -16.17
C LYS A 181 -6.62 -14.81 -17.27
N ILE A 182 -6.23 -14.42 -18.48
CA ILE A 182 -7.13 -14.33 -19.65
C ILE A 182 -7.55 -15.73 -20.14
N THR A 183 -6.70 -16.73 -19.92
CA THR A 183 -6.92 -18.10 -20.41
C THR A 183 -7.64 -18.99 -19.38
N LYS A 184 -8.14 -18.41 -18.28
CA LYS A 184 -8.80 -19.12 -17.18
C LYS A 184 -10.31 -18.98 -17.26
#